data_AF-A0A517T0H7-F1
#
_entry.id   AF-A0A517T0H7-F1
#
_cell.length_a   1.000
_cell.length_b   1.000
_cell.length_c   1.000
_cell.angle_alpha   90.00
_cell.angle_beta   90.00
_cell.angle_gamma   90.00
#
_symmetry.space_group_name_H-M   'P 1'
#
loop_
_entity.id
_entity.type
_entity.pdbx_description
1 polymer ?
#
loop_
_entity_poly.entity_id
_entity_poly.type
_entity_poly.pdbx_seq_one_letter_code
_entity_poly.pdbx_strand_id
1 'polypeptide(L)'
;MDSLLIATPIQLDLREQQELEMTQTSKRLAHIDHHESRLYHMVSGTGTEHETLHPYDPHHIRSHLTEHASQSHYQGQRAPEDPQYYAAIAKSLQNADEIILMGEGHGHSNAAMQLTKYLGKHAPETLDRVIAVESLSKHHSTEKQLLARARAIFRLHHTPPATPAPKLTREAIDPERWIDFCATFSNGNHGRRVSMLLSGGRISPSELMHDQPFFSLAYDTPGKGDHLDISVGADEVDYMHVFNHPAKIFQWKLPDGEVAILEAIDSQGVVCNLNFTG
;
A
#
# COMPACT_ATOMS: atom_id res chain seq x y z
N MET A 1 -11.78 -6.46 56.29
CA MET A 1 -10.47 -5.79 56.38
C MET A 1 -9.67 -6.31 55.21
N ASP A 2 -9.52 -5.43 54.21
CA ASP A 2 -9.08 -5.72 52.85
C ASP A 2 -7.64 -6.25 52.78
N SER A 3 -7.43 -7.34 52.04
CA SER A 3 -6.11 -7.75 51.57
C SER A 3 -5.91 -7.26 50.14
N LEU A 4 -5.04 -6.25 50.00
CA LEU A 4 -4.50 -5.74 48.75
C LEU A 4 -3.74 -6.86 48.00
N LEU A 5 -4.18 -7.22 46.80
CA LEU A 5 -3.39 -8.00 45.83
C LEU A 5 -2.41 -7.05 45.14
N ILE A 6 -1.12 -7.17 45.46
CA ILE A 6 -0.04 -6.53 44.71
C ILE A 6 0.22 -7.40 43.47
N ALA A 7 -0.21 -6.94 42.31
CA ALA A 7 0.14 -7.56 41.03
C ALA A 7 1.65 -7.44 40.81
N THR A 8 2.33 -8.58 40.69
CA THR A 8 3.74 -8.65 40.31
C THR A 8 3.88 -8.18 38.86
N PRO A 9 4.83 -7.31 38.51
CA PRO A 9 5.04 -6.95 37.11
C PRO A 9 5.54 -8.19 36.36
N ILE A 10 4.84 -8.55 35.28
CA ILE A 10 5.22 -9.63 34.36
C ILE A 10 6.57 -9.25 33.77
N GLN A 11 7.65 -9.93 34.18
CA GLN A 11 8.91 -9.86 33.45
C GLN A 11 8.78 -10.77 32.22
N LEU A 12 8.65 -10.17 31.03
CA LEU A 12 8.71 -10.92 29.76
C LEU A 12 10.08 -11.60 29.62
N ASP A 13 10.06 -12.81 29.06
CA ASP A 13 11.25 -13.63 28.77
C ASP A 13 12.16 -12.91 27.75
N LEU A 14 13.48 -13.04 27.89
CA LEU A 14 14.49 -12.49 27.00
C LEU A 14 14.31 -12.99 25.55
N ARG A 15 13.72 -14.19 25.36
CA ARG A 15 13.36 -14.73 24.04
C ARG A 15 12.16 -14.02 23.42
N GLU A 16 11.12 -13.72 24.20
CA GLU A 16 9.98 -12.93 23.72
C GLU A 16 10.39 -11.48 23.44
N GLN A 17 11.33 -10.93 24.20
CA GLN A 17 11.94 -9.62 23.92
C GLN A 17 12.76 -9.65 22.62
N GLN A 18 13.53 -10.73 22.36
CA GLN A 18 14.26 -10.91 21.10
C GLN A 18 13.34 -11.19 19.90
N GLU A 19 12.21 -11.88 20.10
CA GLU A 19 11.23 -12.20 19.04
C GLU A 19 10.36 -10.98 18.70
N LEU A 20 10.10 -10.10 19.67
CA LEU A 20 9.51 -8.77 19.47
C LEU A 20 10.49 -7.79 18.79
N GLU A 21 11.79 -7.85 19.10
CA GLU A 21 12.82 -7.08 18.36
C GLU A 21 13.02 -7.60 16.93
N MET A 22 12.84 -8.91 16.68
CA MET A 22 12.97 -9.54 15.36
C MET A 22 11.72 -9.41 14.47
N THR A 23 10.58 -8.96 14.99
CA THR A 23 9.32 -8.80 14.20
C THR A 23 9.00 -7.35 13.86
N GLN A 24 9.89 -6.41 14.16
CA GLN A 24 9.70 -5.02 13.79
C GLN A 24 10.18 -4.78 12.36
N THR A 25 9.29 -4.96 11.38
CA THR A 25 9.58 -4.68 9.96
C THR A 25 10.11 -3.25 9.82
N SER A 26 11.32 -3.07 9.30
CA SER A 26 11.92 -1.76 9.06
C SER A 26 11.34 -1.17 7.77
N LYS A 27 10.44 -0.19 7.92
CA LYS A 27 9.80 0.49 6.80
C LYS A 27 10.48 1.83 6.52
N ARG A 28 10.88 2.07 5.27
CA ARG A 28 11.53 3.33 4.87
C ARG A 28 10.74 4.07 3.81
N LEU A 29 10.53 5.37 4.03
CA LEU A 29 10.01 6.28 3.03
C LEU A 29 11.14 7.22 2.60
N ALA A 30 11.45 7.25 1.31
CA ALA A 30 12.32 8.25 0.71
C ALA A 30 11.46 9.29 -0.03
N HIS A 31 11.39 10.50 0.50
CA HIS A 31 10.88 11.66 -0.23
C HIS A 31 12.04 12.41 -0.86
N ILE A 32 12.02 12.54 -2.18
CA ILE A 32 13.13 13.06 -2.97
C ILE A 32 12.62 14.23 -3.80
N ASP A 33 13.08 15.43 -3.45
CA ASP A 33 12.84 16.61 -4.27
C ASP A 33 14.15 17.09 -4.93
N HIS A 34 14.08 18.27 -5.53
CA HIS A 34 15.18 18.87 -6.26
C HIS A 34 16.23 19.56 -5.36
N HIS A 35 15.92 19.72 -4.07
CA HIS A 35 16.72 20.39 -3.07
C HIS A 35 17.30 19.42 -2.03
N GLU A 36 16.53 18.42 -1.60
CA GLU A 36 16.88 17.48 -0.53
C GLU A 36 16.17 16.13 -0.69
N SER A 37 16.70 15.11 -0.01
CA SER A 37 15.99 13.87 0.27
C SER A 37 15.69 13.78 1.75
N ARG A 38 14.44 13.55 2.10
CA ARG A 38 14.02 13.23 3.47
C ARG A 38 13.72 11.75 3.55
N LEU A 39 14.47 11.04 4.39
CA LEU A 39 14.38 9.62 4.59
C LEU A 39 13.74 9.37 5.96
N TYR A 40 12.52 8.87 5.95
CA TYR A 40 11.76 8.60 7.17
C TYR A 40 11.91 7.13 7.54
N HIS A 41 12.24 6.87 8.80
CA HIS A 41 12.16 5.56 9.41
C HIS A 41 10.80 5.43 10.08
N MET A 42 9.98 4.54 9.54
CA MET A 42 8.64 4.28 10.05
C MET A 42 8.67 3.05 10.94
N VAL A 43 8.86 3.28 12.24
CA VAL A 43 8.82 2.25 13.27
C VAL A 43 7.39 2.17 13.81
N SER A 44 6.77 0.98 13.77
CA SER A 44 5.44 0.75 14.32
C SER A 44 5.42 1.10 15.81
N GLY A 45 4.67 2.14 16.18
CA GLY A 45 4.30 2.44 17.57
C GLY A 45 5.12 3.49 18.34
N THR A 46 6.27 3.97 17.85
CA THR A 46 7.19 4.78 18.69
C THR A 46 7.59 6.15 18.16
N GLY A 47 7.17 6.55 16.96
CA GLY A 47 7.46 7.87 16.41
C GLY A 47 7.91 7.82 14.96
N THR A 48 8.09 8.98 14.33
CA THR A 48 8.67 9.09 12.98
C THR A 48 10.01 9.80 13.12
N GLU A 49 11.09 9.04 13.05
CA GLU A 49 12.44 9.61 12.93
C GLU A 49 12.75 9.83 11.45
N HIS A 50 13.46 10.91 11.12
CA HIS A 50 13.89 11.15 9.75
C HIS A 50 15.31 11.67 9.71
N GLU A 51 16.02 11.32 8.63
CA GLU A 51 17.30 11.91 8.26
C GLU A 51 17.14 12.68 6.95
N THR A 52 17.84 13.81 6.83
CA THR A 52 17.82 14.64 5.62
C THR A 52 19.18 14.56 4.93
N LEU A 53 19.18 14.10 3.69
CA LEU A 53 20.34 14.08 2.81
C LEU A 53 20.24 15.20 1.79
N HIS A 54 21.35 15.92 1.60
CA HIS A 54 21.42 17.00 0.62
C HIS A 54 22.28 16.55 -0.57
N PRO A 55 21.92 16.92 -1.82
CA PRO A 55 22.82 16.77 -2.95
C PRO A 55 24.11 17.56 -2.68
N TYR A 56 25.25 17.02 -3.10
CA TYR A 56 26.55 17.68 -2.98
C TYR A 56 26.52 19.09 -3.61
N ASP A 57 26.72 20.12 -2.79
CA ASP A 57 26.79 21.53 -3.20
C ASP A 57 28.14 22.14 -2.76
N PRO A 58 29.24 21.80 -3.46
CA PRO A 58 30.59 22.19 -3.07
C PRO A 58 30.86 23.70 -3.12
N HIS A 59 29.94 24.49 -3.67
CA HIS A 59 30.11 25.94 -3.84
C HIS A 59 29.17 26.77 -2.95
N HIS A 60 28.38 26.15 -2.05
CA HIS A 60 27.39 26.83 -1.21
C HIS A 60 26.49 27.79 -1.99
N ILE A 61 26.26 27.53 -3.29
CA ILE A 61 25.48 28.43 -4.15
C ILE A 61 24.06 28.54 -3.59
N ARG A 62 23.57 27.49 -2.89
CA ARG A 62 22.24 27.46 -2.28
C ARG A 62 22.07 28.29 -1.01
N SER A 63 23.14 28.63 -0.27
CA SER A 63 23.05 29.47 0.94
C SER A 63 22.94 30.97 0.65
N HIS A 64 23.26 31.40 -0.58
CA HIS A 64 23.29 32.80 -1.00
C HIS A 64 22.19 33.17 -2.02
N LEU A 65 21.22 32.29 -2.28
CA LEU A 65 20.17 32.54 -3.28
C LEU A 65 19.00 33.40 -2.77
N THR A 66 19.08 34.00 -1.59
CA THR A 66 18.07 34.97 -1.15
C THR A 66 18.22 36.34 -1.82
N GLU A 67 19.40 36.72 -2.31
CA GLU A 67 19.62 38.06 -2.87
C GLU A 67 20.64 37.99 -4.03
N HIS A 68 20.16 38.18 -5.27
CA HIS A 68 20.96 38.39 -6.49
C HIS A 68 21.70 37.18 -7.12
N ALA A 69 20.97 36.29 -7.81
CA ALA A 69 21.53 35.61 -9.00
C ALA A 69 20.42 35.24 -10.00
N SER A 70 19.99 36.25 -10.75
CA SER A 70 19.39 36.05 -12.07
C SER A 70 20.35 35.29 -12.98
N GLN A 71 19.86 34.21 -13.61
CA GLN A 71 20.37 33.65 -14.86
C GLN A 71 21.86 33.25 -14.90
N SER A 72 22.17 31.97 -14.66
CA SER A 72 23.41 31.37 -15.16
C SER A 72 23.26 29.84 -15.34
N HIS A 73 23.23 29.43 -16.61
CA HIS A 73 23.66 28.15 -17.18
C HIS A 73 22.84 26.85 -17.08
N TYR A 74 21.64 26.82 -16.50
CA TYR A 74 20.72 25.69 -16.69
C TYR A 74 19.40 26.16 -17.31
N GLN A 75 19.30 26.08 -18.63
CA GLN A 75 18.07 26.34 -19.42
C GLN A 75 17.01 25.27 -19.12
N GLY A 76 16.43 25.28 -17.90
CA GLY A 76 15.37 24.36 -17.51
C GLY A 76 15.75 22.87 -17.49
N GLN A 77 17.02 22.53 -17.68
CA GLN A 77 17.54 21.17 -17.58
C GLN A 77 18.20 20.97 -16.22
N ARG A 78 17.92 19.82 -15.60
CA ARG A 78 18.49 19.42 -14.31
C ARG A 78 20.00 19.23 -14.49
N ALA A 79 20.81 19.77 -13.55
CA ALA A 79 22.22 19.41 -13.46
C ALA A 79 22.33 17.87 -13.27
N PRO A 80 23.34 17.20 -13.87
CA PRO A 80 23.54 15.77 -13.66
C PRO A 80 23.60 15.47 -12.15
N GLU A 81 22.75 14.56 -11.69
CA GLU A 81 22.68 14.23 -10.27
C GLU A 81 23.95 13.49 -9.85
N ASP A 82 24.54 13.93 -8.75
CA ASP A 82 25.79 13.37 -8.23
C ASP A 82 25.62 11.87 -7.90
N PRO A 83 26.38 10.96 -8.51
CA PRO A 83 26.35 9.54 -8.17
C PRO A 83 26.56 9.24 -6.68
N GLN A 84 27.29 10.09 -5.95
CA GLN A 84 27.49 9.95 -4.50
C GLN A 84 26.20 10.21 -3.71
N TYR A 85 25.34 11.10 -4.19
CA TYR A 85 24.05 11.40 -3.56
C TYR A 85 23.13 10.19 -3.60
N TYR A 86 23.01 9.53 -4.76
CA TYR A 86 22.23 8.29 -4.85
C TYR A 86 22.87 7.11 -4.13
N ALA A 87 24.20 7.03 -4.09
CA ALA A 87 24.89 6.04 -3.27
C ALA A 87 24.54 6.19 -1.78
N ALA A 88 24.48 7.43 -1.29
CA ALA A 88 24.12 7.72 0.10
C ALA A 88 22.66 7.35 0.42
N ILE A 89 21.72 7.68 -0.49
CA ILE A 89 20.31 7.29 -0.34
C ILE A 89 20.19 5.77 -0.37
N ALA A 90 20.81 5.10 -1.35
CA ALA A 90 20.82 3.64 -1.43
C ALA A 90 21.35 3.01 -0.15
N LYS A 91 22.44 3.57 0.41
CA LYS A 91 23.04 3.12 1.67
C LYS A 91 22.10 3.20 2.87
N SER A 92 21.32 4.28 2.99
CA SER A 92 20.32 4.42 4.05
C SER A 92 19.19 3.39 3.93
N LEU A 93 18.84 3.02 2.70
CA LEU A 93 17.73 2.10 2.43
C LEU A 93 18.08 0.61 2.58
N GLN A 94 19.36 0.24 2.65
CA GLN A 94 19.84 -1.16 2.56
C GLN A 94 19.23 -2.12 3.59
N ASN A 95 18.88 -1.60 4.77
CA ASN A 95 18.38 -2.40 5.90
C ASN A 95 16.85 -2.33 6.04
N ALA A 96 16.16 -1.71 5.08
CA ALA A 96 14.71 -1.68 5.05
C ALA A 96 14.16 -3.00 4.51
N ASP A 97 13.05 -3.47 5.08
CA ASP A 97 12.28 -4.61 4.59
C ASP A 97 11.28 -4.18 3.51
N GLU A 98 10.68 -3.00 3.67
CA GLU A 98 9.75 -2.39 2.71
C GLU A 98 10.15 -0.93 2.46
N ILE A 99 10.22 -0.52 1.19
CA ILE A 99 10.64 0.81 0.77
C ILE A 99 9.56 1.46 -0.10
N ILE A 100 9.23 2.72 0.20
CA ILE A 100 8.47 3.58 -0.70
C ILE A 100 9.35 4.73 -1.19
N LEU A 101 9.34 4.98 -2.49
CA LEU A 101 9.98 6.15 -3.09
C LEU A 101 8.92 7.16 -3.53
N MET A 102 9.02 8.40 -3.08
CA MET A 102 8.15 9.51 -3.50
C MET A 102 9.01 10.62 -4.06
N GLY A 103 8.78 11.02 -5.30
CA GLY A 103 9.56 12.05 -5.97
C GLY A 103 8.72 13.20 -6.47
N GLU A 104 9.25 14.42 -6.39
CA GLU A 104 8.65 15.57 -7.07
C GLU A 104 9.01 15.57 -8.57
N GLY A 105 8.05 15.97 -9.41
CA GLY A 105 8.24 16.15 -10.85
C GLY A 105 7.53 15.09 -11.71
N HIS A 106 7.53 15.30 -13.03
CA HIS A 106 6.86 14.42 -14.00
C HIS A 106 7.89 13.81 -14.97
N GLY A 107 7.70 12.54 -15.34
CA GLY A 107 8.49 11.84 -16.35
C GLY A 107 9.97 11.70 -15.98
N HIS A 108 10.88 12.08 -16.88
CA HIS A 108 12.33 11.99 -16.68
C HIS A 108 12.89 12.94 -15.61
N SER A 109 12.09 13.92 -15.18
CA SER A 109 12.45 14.88 -14.13
C SER A 109 12.01 14.43 -12.74
N ASN A 110 11.35 13.28 -12.61
CA ASN A 110 11.03 12.72 -11.30
C ASN A 110 12.29 12.11 -10.65
N ALA A 111 12.69 12.65 -9.51
CA ALA A 111 13.88 12.21 -8.78
C ALA A 111 13.78 10.78 -8.22
N ALA A 112 12.58 10.32 -7.84
CA ALA A 112 12.36 8.93 -7.45
C ALA A 112 12.58 7.97 -8.62
N MET A 113 12.12 8.33 -9.84
CA MET A 113 12.33 7.51 -11.04
C MET A 113 13.83 7.39 -11.40
N GLN A 114 14.61 8.44 -11.17
CA GLN A 114 16.06 8.42 -11.38
C GLN A 114 16.77 7.57 -10.32
N LEU A 115 16.35 7.66 -9.05
CA LEU A 115 16.83 6.75 -8.01
C LEU A 115 16.49 5.29 -8.34
N THR A 116 15.28 4.98 -8.82
CA THR A 116 14.91 3.62 -9.27
C THR A 116 15.89 3.09 -10.31
N LYS A 117 16.27 3.91 -11.30
CA LYS A 117 17.27 3.54 -12.33
C LYS A 117 18.66 3.34 -11.74
N TYR A 118 19.05 4.14 -10.76
CA TYR A 118 20.31 4.00 -10.06
C TYR A 118 20.35 2.67 -9.27
N LEU A 119 19.30 2.39 -8.48
CA LEU A 119 19.19 1.16 -7.69
C LEU A 119 19.23 -0.08 -8.59
N GLY A 120 18.51 -0.07 -9.73
CA GLY A 120 18.55 -1.19 -10.66
C GLY A 120 19.94 -1.51 -11.24
N LYS A 121 20.86 -0.53 -11.25
CA LYS A 121 22.24 -0.72 -11.70
C LYS A 121 23.22 -1.04 -10.58
N HIS A 122 23.00 -0.50 -9.39
CA HIS A 122 24.02 -0.46 -8.32
C HIS A 122 23.60 -1.14 -7.01
N ALA A 123 22.31 -1.36 -6.78
CA ALA A 123 21.75 -1.96 -5.57
C ALA A 123 20.41 -2.69 -5.87
N PRO A 124 20.42 -3.70 -6.77
CA PRO A 124 19.20 -4.41 -7.18
C PRO A 124 18.46 -5.05 -5.99
N GLU A 125 19.18 -5.52 -4.98
CA GLU A 125 18.61 -6.09 -3.75
C GLU A 125 17.82 -5.07 -2.92
N THR A 126 18.15 -3.78 -3.03
CA THR A 126 17.39 -2.69 -2.42
C THR A 126 16.18 -2.33 -3.28
N LEU A 127 16.32 -2.40 -4.62
CA LEU A 127 15.21 -2.20 -5.55
C LEU A 127 14.11 -3.26 -5.37
N ASP A 128 14.47 -4.52 -5.12
CA ASP A 128 13.51 -5.62 -4.91
C ASP A 128 12.59 -5.38 -3.69
N ARG A 129 13.00 -4.52 -2.76
CA ARG A 129 12.22 -4.13 -1.57
C ARG A 129 11.40 -2.86 -1.77
N VAL A 130 11.50 -2.22 -2.94
CA VAL A 130 10.68 -1.07 -3.29
C VAL A 130 9.28 -1.55 -3.66
N ILE A 131 8.34 -1.35 -2.74
CA ILE A 131 6.95 -1.76 -2.89
C ILE A 131 6.13 -0.75 -3.70
N ALA A 132 6.57 0.51 -3.77
CA ALA A 132 5.90 1.57 -4.53
C ALA A 132 6.84 2.72 -4.91
N VAL A 133 6.55 3.33 -6.07
CA VAL A 133 7.18 4.57 -6.55
C VAL A 133 6.08 5.55 -6.96
N GLU A 134 5.99 6.71 -6.29
CA GLU A 134 4.98 7.73 -6.58
C GLU A 134 5.60 9.05 -7.08
N SER A 135 4.84 9.74 -7.95
CA SER A 135 5.12 11.11 -8.37
C SER A 135 4.20 12.06 -7.60
N LEU A 136 4.76 12.98 -6.82
CA LEU A 136 3.99 14.02 -6.15
C LEU A 136 3.95 15.28 -7.02
N SER A 137 2.76 15.89 -7.15
CA SER A 137 2.63 17.17 -7.83
C SER A 137 3.16 18.30 -6.93
N LYS A 138 3.77 19.31 -7.54
CA LYS A 138 4.54 20.43 -6.93
C LYS A 138 3.82 21.24 -5.83
N HIS A 139 2.55 20.98 -5.55
CA HIS A 139 1.78 21.72 -4.56
C HIS A 139 1.98 21.08 -3.18
N HIS A 140 2.97 21.62 -2.46
CA HIS A 140 3.22 21.50 -1.01
C HIS A 140 2.47 20.37 -0.31
N SER A 141 2.90 19.13 -0.54
CA SER A 141 2.53 18.04 0.34
C SER A 141 3.16 18.32 1.70
N THR A 142 2.34 18.64 2.70
CA THR A 142 2.83 18.77 4.07
C THR A 142 3.43 17.44 4.52
N GLU A 143 4.42 17.45 5.41
CA GLU A 143 5.00 16.22 5.98
C GLU A 143 3.91 15.27 6.49
N LYS A 144 2.85 15.82 7.10
CA LYS A 144 1.67 15.07 7.54
C LYS A 144 0.97 14.34 6.39
N GLN A 145 0.78 14.97 5.23
CA GLN A 145 0.17 14.36 4.05
C GLN A 145 1.07 13.30 3.43
N LEU A 146 2.38 13.58 3.36
CA LEU A 146 3.39 12.64 2.88
C LEU A 146 3.39 11.36 3.72
N LEU A 147 3.48 11.49 5.05
CA LEU A 147 3.45 10.36 5.98
C LEU A 147 2.11 9.63 5.97
N ALA A 148 0.99 10.35 5.84
CA ALA A 148 -0.33 9.72 5.71
C ALA A 148 -0.41 8.87 4.43
N ARG A 149 0.10 9.38 3.31
CA ARG A 149 0.14 8.65 2.04
C ARG A 149 1.03 7.41 2.13
N ALA A 150 2.23 7.55 2.69
CA ALA A 150 3.15 6.43 2.88
C ALA A 150 2.53 5.35 3.77
N ARG A 151 1.89 5.73 4.89
CA ARG A 151 1.17 4.78 5.77
C ARG A 151 0.05 4.04 5.04
N ALA A 152 -0.69 4.71 4.17
CA ALA A 152 -1.72 4.06 3.36
C ALA A 152 -1.12 3.03 2.39
N ILE A 153 -0.05 3.38 1.68
CA ILE A 153 0.66 2.46 0.79
C ILE A 153 1.26 1.29 1.57
N PHE A 154 1.96 1.55 2.67
CA PHE A 154 2.50 0.49 3.53
C PHE A 154 1.41 -0.41 4.11
N ARG A 155 0.15 0.04 4.24
CA ARG A 155 -0.98 -0.80 4.63
C ARG A 155 -1.47 -1.65 3.45
N LEU A 156 -1.60 -1.05 2.27
CA LEU A 156 -1.99 -1.75 1.04
C LEU A 156 -0.99 -2.84 0.65
N HIS A 157 0.29 -2.56 0.85
CA HIS A 157 1.40 -3.44 0.52
C HIS A 157 1.95 -4.21 1.72
N HIS A 158 1.39 -3.99 2.93
CA HIS A 158 1.89 -4.67 4.12
C HIS A 158 1.79 -6.17 3.88
N THR A 159 2.94 -6.84 3.87
CA THR A 159 2.96 -8.22 4.34
C THR A 159 3.18 -8.12 5.84
N PRO A 160 2.16 -8.34 6.69
CA PRO A 160 2.34 -8.27 8.14
C PRO A 160 3.53 -9.16 8.59
N PRO A 161 4.35 -8.72 9.57
CA PRO A 161 5.32 -9.61 10.19
C PRO A 161 4.57 -10.87 10.63
N ALA A 162 5.16 -12.02 10.34
CA ALA A 162 4.47 -13.30 10.35
C ALA A 162 3.94 -13.71 11.74
N THR A 163 2.79 -13.17 12.14
CA THR A 163 1.69 -14.09 12.41
C THR A 163 1.40 -14.75 11.07
N PRO A 164 1.50 -16.09 10.92
CA PRO A 164 1.15 -16.70 9.66
C PRO A 164 -0.23 -16.19 9.28
N ALA A 165 -0.32 -15.47 8.15
CA ALA A 165 -1.58 -14.98 7.64
C ALA A 165 -2.54 -16.16 7.72
N PRO A 166 -3.73 -15.97 8.34
CA PRO A 166 -4.63 -17.08 8.60
C PRO A 166 -4.80 -17.83 7.29
N LYS A 167 -4.48 -19.14 7.32
CA LYS A 167 -4.44 -19.93 6.10
C LYS A 167 -5.85 -19.95 5.52
N LEU A 168 -6.05 -19.17 4.46
CA LEU A 168 -7.34 -19.09 3.81
C LEU A 168 -7.59 -20.38 3.04
N THR A 169 -8.81 -20.90 3.19
CA THR A 169 -9.29 -21.98 2.33
C THR A 169 -10.07 -21.36 1.19
N ARG A 170 -9.63 -21.63 -0.05
CA ARG A 170 -10.30 -21.18 -1.26
C ARG A 170 -11.28 -22.26 -1.73
N GLU A 171 -12.53 -21.87 -1.89
CA GLU A 171 -13.62 -22.76 -2.33
C GLU A 171 -14.28 -22.18 -3.58
N ALA A 172 -14.38 -22.99 -4.64
CA ALA A 172 -15.12 -22.63 -5.84
C ALA A 172 -16.62 -22.80 -5.61
N ILE A 173 -17.42 -21.81 -6.01
CA ILE A 173 -18.87 -21.92 -5.98
C ILE A 173 -19.34 -22.53 -7.30
N ASP A 174 -20.10 -23.61 -7.21
CA ASP A 174 -20.76 -24.24 -8.36
C ASP A 174 -21.64 -23.22 -9.10
N PRO A 175 -21.47 -23.01 -10.42
CA PRO A 175 -22.29 -22.11 -11.21
C PRO A 175 -23.80 -22.34 -11.08
N GLU A 176 -24.24 -23.58 -10.90
CA GLU A 176 -25.67 -23.89 -10.72
C GLU A 176 -26.23 -23.31 -9.42
N ARG A 177 -25.37 -22.99 -8.46
CA ARG A 177 -25.72 -22.47 -7.14
C ARG A 177 -25.49 -20.97 -6.99
N TRP A 178 -25.02 -20.26 -8.03
CA TRP A 178 -24.65 -18.84 -7.90
C TRP A 178 -25.80 -17.94 -7.44
N ILE A 179 -27.03 -18.17 -7.92
CA ILE A 179 -28.19 -17.37 -7.49
C ILE A 179 -28.43 -17.53 -5.98
N ASP A 180 -28.58 -18.77 -5.51
CA ASP A 180 -28.83 -19.06 -4.09
C ASP A 180 -27.65 -18.65 -3.20
N PHE A 181 -26.43 -18.83 -3.70
CA PHE A 181 -25.21 -18.37 -3.06
C PHE A 181 -25.24 -16.86 -2.87
N CYS A 182 -25.51 -16.07 -3.92
CA CYS A 182 -25.54 -14.61 -3.84
C CYS A 182 -26.56 -14.10 -2.81
N ALA A 183 -27.75 -14.71 -2.78
CA ALA A 183 -28.78 -14.37 -1.79
C ALA A 183 -28.32 -14.70 -0.36
N THR A 184 -27.80 -15.90 -0.13
CA THR A 184 -27.33 -16.35 1.20
C THR A 184 -26.14 -15.52 1.67
N PHE A 185 -25.20 -15.25 0.76
CA PHE A 185 -24.01 -14.46 0.99
C PHE A 185 -24.35 -13.02 1.35
N SER A 186 -25.29 -12.41 0.62
CA SER A 186 -25.79 -11.06 0.91
C SER A 186 -26.28 -10.95 2.35
N ASN A 187 -27.18 -11.84 2.75
CA ASN A 187 -27.78 -11.82 4.08
C ASN A 187 -26.75 -12.07 5.19
N GLY A 188 -25.80 -12.99 4.97
CA GLY A 188 -24.80 -13.36 5.97
C GLY A 188 -23.71 -12.30 6.18
N ASN A 189 -23.52 -11.39 5.22
CA ASN A 189 -22.42 -10.44 5.23
C ASN A 189 -22.86 -8.96 5.22
N HIS A 190 -24.16 -8.68 5.18
CA HIS A 190 -24.70 -7.33 5.14
C HIS A 190 -24.13 -6.45 6.27
N GLY A 191 -23.71 -5.24 5.92
CA GLY A 191 -23.11 -4.27 6.84
C GLY A 191 -21.64 -4.52 7.20
N ARG A 192 -21.06 -5.71 6.90
CA ARG A 192 -19.61 -5.93 7.07
C ARG A 192 -18.85 -4.99 6.14
N ARG A 193 -17.73 -4.45 6.61
CA ARG A 193 -16.97 -3.49 5.80
C ARG A 193 -16.13 -4.20 4.76
N VAL A 194 -16.09 -3.63 3.56
CA VAL A 194 -15.42 -4.23 2.40
C VAL A 194 -14.65 -3.19 1.58
N SER A 195 -13.56 -3.64 0.98
CA SER A 195 -12.82 -2.92 -0.08
C SER A 195 -12.83 -3.73 -1.37
N MET A 196 -13.01 -3.06 -2.51
CA MET A 196 -13.11 -3.71 -3.81
C MET A 196 -11.90 -3.38 -4.68
N LEU A 197 -11.23 -4.41 -5.19
CA LEU A 197 -10.10 -4.29 -6.09
C LEU A 197 -10.37 -5.02 -7.40
N LEU A 198 -10.12 -4.35 -8.51
CA LEU A 198 -10.13 -4.93 -9.84
C LEU A 198 -8.69 -5.14 -10.31
N SER A 199 -8.38 -6.30 -10.88
CA SER A 199 -7.04 -6.65 -11.37
C SER A 199 -7.13 -7.55 -12.61
N GLY A 200 -6.08 -7.59 -13.44
CA GLY A 200 -6.03 -8.44 -14.63
C GLY A 200 -5.78 -7.67 -15.93
N GLY A 201 -5.29 -8.39 -16.96
CA GLY A 201 -4.91 -7.82 -18.24
C GLY A 201 -3.62 -6.99 -18.20
N ARG A 202 -3.54 -5.92 -19.01
CA ARG A 202 -2.40 -4.97 -19.05
C ARG A 202 -2.56 -3.80 -18.05
N ILE A 203 -3.55 -3.88 -17.15
CA ILE A 203 -3.95 -2.81 -16.25
C ILE A 203 -3.42 -3.12 -14.86
N SER A 204 -2.80 -2.11 -14.22
CA SER A 204 -2.42 -2.19 -12.81
C SER A 204 -3.67 -2.39 -11.93
N PRO A 205 -3.59 -3.10 -10.79
CA PRO A 205 -4.72 -3.22 -9.88
C PRO A 205 -5.30 -1.85 -9.54
N SER A 206 -6.63 -1.72 -9.62
CA SER A 206 -7.35 -0.49 -9.29
C SER A 206 -8.30 -0.75 -8.12
N GLU A 207 -8.10 -0.01 -7.02
CA GLU A 207 -9.06 0.04 -5.93
C GLU A 207 -10.26 0.87 -6.40
N LEU A 208 -11.44 0.23 -6.49
CA LEU A 208 -12.66 0.89 -6.93
C LEU A 208 -13.33 1.62 -5.77
N MET A 209 -13.21 1.06 -4.58
CA MET A 209 -13.74 1.61 -3.34
C MET A 209 -13.00 1.00 -2.15
N HIS A 210 -13.04 1.72 -1.04
CA HIS A 210 -12.38 1.34 0.19
C HIS A 210 -13.34 1.44 1.36
N ASP A 211 -13.32 0.41 2.20
CA ASP A 211 -13.95 0.38 3.51
C ASP A 211 -15.39 0.91 3.49
N GLN A 212 -16.30 0.31 2.70
CA GLN A 212 -17.75 0.62 2.74
C GLN A 212 -18.54 -0.54 3.32
N PRO A 213 -19.73 -0.31 3.89
CA PRO A 213 -20.60 -1.40 4.32
C PRO A 213 -21.09 -2.19 3.10
N PHE A 214 -20.93 -3.51 3.12
CA PHE A 214 -21.43 -4.38 2.08
C PHE A 214 -22.96 -4.43 2.13
N PHE A 215 -23.63 -4.17 1.00
CA PHE A 215 -25.08 -4.12 0.92
C PHE A 215 -25.65 -5.41 0.35
N SER A 216 -25.25 -5.79 -0.87
CA SER A 216 -25.74 -7.02 -1.50
C SER A 216 -24.85 -7.50 -2.65
N LEU A 217 -25.07 -8.75 -3.03
CA LEU A 217 -24.53 -9.42 -4.20
C LEU A 217 -25.70 -10.05 -4.97
N ALA A 218 -25.77 -9.83 -6.29
CA ALA A 218 -26.78 -10.44 -7.15
C ALA A 218 -26.15 -10.96 -8.44
N TYR A 219 -26.57 -12.14 -8.89
CA TYR A 219 -26.13 -12.70 -10.17
C TYR A 219 -27.31 -12.84 -11.13
N ASP A 220 -27.17 -12.21 -12.30
CA ASP A 220 -28.07 -12.38 -13.43
C ASP A 220 -27.49 -13.40 -14.40
N THR A 221 -28.23 -14.50 -14.59
CA THR A 221 -27.89 -15.56 -15.57
C THR A 221 -27.76 -15.02 -17.00
N PRO A 222 -27.19 -15.78 -17.95
CA PRO A 222 -27.04 -15.33 -19.33
C PRO A 222 -28.34 -14.90 -20.03
N GLY A 223 -29.49 -15.46 -19.63
CA GLY A 223 -30.80 -15.06 -20.14
C GLY A 223 -31.35 -13.75 -19.54
N LYS A 224 -30.68 -13.18 -18.53
CA LYS A 224 -31.11 -11.98 -17.78
C LYS A 224 -30.10 -10.83 -17.80
N GLY A 225 -28.87 -11.07 -18.24
CA GLY A 225 -27.85 -10.02 -18.37
C GLY A 225 -26.41 -10.51 -18.23
N ASP A 226 -26.20 -11.72 -17.73
CA ASP A 226 -24.87 -12.33 -17.51
C ASP A 226 -23.88 -11.48 -16.71
N HIS A 227 -24.31 -10.95 -15.57
CA HIS A 227 -23.45 -10.09 -14.76
C HIS A 227 -23.68 -10.33 -13.26
N LEU A 228 -22.64 -10.00 -12.49
CA LEU A 228 -22.64 -10.01 -11.04
C LEU A 228 -22.66 -8.55 -10.55
N ASP A 229 -23.73 -8.16 -9.87
CA ASP A 229 -23.86 -6.86 -9.23
C ASP A 229 -23.35 -6.93 -7.79
N ILE A 230 -22.42 -6.04 -7.46
CA ILE A 230 -21.86 -5.88 -6.12
C ILE A 230 -22.22 -4.50 -5.61
N SER A 231 -23.12 -4.44 -4.62
CA SER A 231 -23.65 -3.22 -4.07
C SER A 231 -23.13 -2.96 -2.66
N VAL A 232 -22.84 -1.70 -2.36
CA VAL A 232 -22.35 -1.23 -1.07
C VAL A 232 -23.07 0.03 -0.64
N GLY A 233 -23.13 0.24 0.67
CA GLY A 233 -23.78 1.36 1.34
C GLY A 233 -24.42 0.92 2.65
N ALA A 234 -24.70 1.87 3.54
CA ALA A 234 -25.14 1.59 4.91
C ALA A 234 -26.62 1.20 4.99
N ASP A 235 -27.50 2.15 4.69
CA ASP A 235 -28.96 1.98 4.75
C ASP A 235 -29.58 1.89 3.34
N GLU A 236 -28.86 2.39 2.34
CA GLU A 236 -29.20 2.35 0.92
C GLU A 236 -27.96 2.03 0.07
N VAL A 237 -28.14 1.81 -1.23
CA VAL A 237 -27.02 1.56 -2.15
C VAL A 237 -26.36 2.89 -2.51
N ASP A 238 -25.13 3.08 -2.02
CA ASP A 238 -24.29 4.24 -2.35
C ASP A 238 -23.52 4.03 -3.66
N TYR A 239 -23.10 2.78 -3.91
CA TYR A 239 -22.33 2.40 -5.09
C TYR A 239 -22.66 0.97 -5.50
N MET A 240 -22.70 0.74 -6.82
CA MET A 240 -22.90 -0.58 -7.42
C MET A 240 -21.85 -0.79 -8.51
N HIS A 241 -21.13 -1.91 -8.40
CA HIS A 241 -20.23 -2.38 -9.44
C HIS A 241 -20.85 -3.54 -10.21
N VAL A 242 -20.87 -3.43 -11.54
CA VAL A 242 -21.36 -4.48 -12.43
C VAL A 242 -20.15 -5.23 -13.01
N PHE A 243 -20.03 -6.51 -12.66
CA PHE A 243 -18.98 -7.39 -13.17
C PHE A 243 -19.54 -8.32 -14.24
N ASN A 244 -19.20 -8.05 -15.49
CA ASN A 244 -19.79 -8.73 -16.66
C ASN A 244 -19.16 -10.09 -16.93
N HIS A 245 -19.98 -11.02 -17.42
CA HIS A 245 -19.59 -12.36 -17.85
C HIS A 245 -18.74 -13.14 -16.83
N PRO A 246 -19.21 -13.25 -15.56
CA PRO A 246 -18.49 -14.01 -14.54
C PRO A 246 -18.34 -15.47 -15.00
N ALA A 247 -17.11 -15.95 -15.06
CA ALA A 247 -16.79 -17.33 -15.40
C ALA A 247 -16.58 -18.20 -14.16
N LYS A 248 -16.09 -17.62 -13.07
CA LYS A 248 -15.84 -18.32 -11.80
C LYS A 248 -16.08 -17.39 -10.61
N ILE A 249 -16.67 -17.94 -9.55
CA ILE A 249 -16.79 -17.29 -8.25
C ILE A 249 -16.13 -18.17 -7.19
N PHE A 250 -15.33 -17.57 -6.33
CA PHE A 250 -14.68 -18.22 -5.20
C PHE A 250 -14.94 -17.45 -3.92
N GLN A 251 -14.97 -18.17 -2.81
CA GLN A 251 -14.86 -17.58 -1.48
C GLN A 251 -13.57 -18.06 -0.82
N TRP A 252 -12.92 -17.14 -0.13
CA TRP A 252 -11.75 -17.41 0.69
C TRP A 252 -12.15 -17.26 2.15
N LYS A 253 -12.01 -18.34 2.91
CA LYS A 253 -12.46 -18.42 4.31
C LYS A 253 -11.30 -18.51 5.27
N LEU A 254 -11.45 -17.84 6.41
CA LEU A 254 -10.62 -18.04 7.59
C LEU A 254 -10.81 -19.45 8.17
N PRO A 255 -9.90 -19.92 9.04
CA PRO A 255 -10.01 -21.24 9.68
C PRO A 255 -11.31 -21.47 10.47
N ASP A 256 -11.94 -20.42 10.96
CA ASP A 256 -13.24 -20.44 11.65
C ASP A 256 -14.44 -20.52 10.70
N GLY A 257 -14.20 -20.44 9.38
CA GLY A 257 -15.22 -20.49 8.34
C GLY A 257 -15.76 -19.12 7.92
N GLU A 258 -15.36 -18.03 8.56
CA GLU A 258 -15.76 -16.68 8.17
C GLU A 258 -15.16 -16.32 6.80
N VAL A 259 -15.94 -15.68 5.94
CA VAL A 259 -15.44 -15.24 4.63
C VAL A 259 -14.58 -14.00 4.79
N ALA A 260 -13.34 -14.09 4.31
CA ALA A 260 -12.40 -12.97 4.21
C ALA A 260 -12.42 -12.31 2.82
N ILE A 261 -12.60 -13.08 1.75
CA ILE A 261 -12.57 -12.55 0.37
C ILE A 261 -13.63 -13.26 -0.48
N LEU A 262 -14.37 -12.49 -1.28
CA LEU A 262 -15.11 -12.99 -2.42
C LEU A 262 -14.34 -12.61 -3.70
N GLU A 263 -14.08 -13.58 -4.56
CA GLU A 263 -13.33 -13.40 -5.80
C GLU A 263 -14.20 -13.82 -6.99
N ALA A 264 -14.42 -12.90 -7.92
CA ALA A 264 -15.07 -13.17 -9.21
C ALA A 264 -14.06 -13.02 -10.34
N ILE A 265 -14.08 -13.96 -11.30
CA ILE A 265 -13.18 -13.97 -12.45
C ILE A 265 -14.01 -14.08 -13.73
N ASP A 266 -13.77 -13.22 -14.71
CA ASP A 266 -14.43 -13.26 -16.02
C ASP A 266 -13.70 -14.21 -17.00
N SER A 267 -14.27 -14.36 -18.20
CA SER A 267 -13.68 -15.19 -19.26
C SER A 267 -12.33 -14.67 -19.81
N GLN A 268 -12.02 -13.39 -19.60
CA GLN A 268 -10.78 -12.75 -20.05
C GLN A 268 -9.69 -12.75 -18.96
N GLY A 269 -9.99 -13.28 -17.78
CA GLY A 269 -9.07 -13.33 -16.64
C GLY A 269 -8.97 -12.02 -15.86
N VAL A 270 -9.94 -11.11 -16.02
CA VAL A 270 -10.14 -9.99 -15.10
C VAL A 270 -10.69 -10.56 -13.79
N VAL A 271 -10.16 -10.07 -12.68
CA VAL A 271 -10.46 -10.51 -11.32
C VAL A 271 -10.99 -9.33 -10.52
N CYS A 272 -12.18 -9.49 -9.94
CA CYS A 272 -12.75 -8.58 -8.95
C CYS A 272 -12.69 -9.25 -7.57
N ASN A 273 -11.98 -8.63 -6.64
CA ASN A 273 -11.88 -9.06 -5.25
C ASN A 273 -12.65 -8.12 -4.34
N LEU A 274 -13.58 -8.67 -3.56
CA LEU A 274 -14.22 -8.00 -2.45
C LEU A 274 -13.61 -8.51 -1.15
N ASN A 275 -12.78 -7.69 -0.51
CA ASN A 275 -12.05 -8.02 0.69
C ASN A 275 -12.81 -7.49 1.90
N PHE A 276 -13.11 -8.36 2.88
CA PHE A 276 -13.75 -7.96 4.12
C PHE A 276 -12.71 -7.40 5.10
N THR A 277 -12.96 -6.20 5.60
CA THR A 277 -12.09 -5.46 6.51
C THR A 277 -12.78 -5.38 7.87
N GLY A 278 -12.47 -6.30 8.77
CA GLY A 278 -13.07 -6.41 10.10
C GLY A 278 -12.22 -7.26 11.01
#